data_AF-A0A7S0HK28-F1
#
_entry.id   AF-A0A7S0HK28-F1
#
_cell.length_a   1.000
_cell.length_b   1.000
_cell.length_c   1.000
_cell.angle_alpha   90.00
_cell.angle_beta   90.00
_cell.angle_gamma   90.00
#
_symmetry.space_group_name_H-M   'P 1'
#
loop_
_entity.id
_entity.type
_entity.pdbx_description
1 polymer ?
#
loop_
_entity_poly.entity_id
_entity_poly.type
_entity_poly.pdbx_seq_one_letter_code
_entity_poly.pdbx_strand_id
1 'polypeptide(L)'
;GKSGQRLADDKIGPVTLSATLKTGDTLYIPRGFVHEAKAQVHGSLHITIAIPTQDFTWSGVMMDTMRQKLRGEKYNKWRRCVPLGLLPNGRNDKDWESWSKEMEELISSVAKDIAMEDVLEVFRNRIEKHNLRQRAAVAP
;
A
#
# COMPACT_ATOMS: atom_id res chain seq x y z
N GLY A 1 -6.67 -13.11 7.48
CA GLY A 1 -5.91 -11.88 7.84
C GLY A 1 -6.86 -10.73 8.12
N LYS A 2 -6.56 -9.89 9.12
CA LYS A 2 -7.32 -8.75 9.72
C LYS A 2 -8.79 -9.00 10.11
N SER A 3 -9.59 -9.68 9.29
CA SER A 3 -10.92 -10.20 9.61
C SER A 3 -10.91 -11.67 10.05
N GLY A 4 -9.74 -12.33 10.06
CA GLY A 4 -9.62 -13.74 10.44
C GLY A 4 -10.39 -14.72 9.54
N GLN A 5 -10.86 -14.28 8.37
CA GLN A 5 -11.75 -15.08 7.53
C GLN A 5 -11.03 -16.35 7.06
N ARG A 6 -11.58 -17.51 7.43
CA ARG A 6 -11.11 -18.82 7.00
C ARG A 6 -11.38 -18.96 5.50
N LEU A 7 -10.36 -19.29 4.73
CA LEU A 7 -10.51 -19.64 3.34
C LEU A 7 -11.12 -21.04 3.24
N ALA A 8 -12.01 -21.25 2.27
CA ALA A 8 -12.50 -22.59 1.97
C ALA A 8 -11.36 -23.44 1.40
N ASP A 9 -11.36 -24.74 1.71
CA ASP A 9 -10.24 -25.64 1.38
C ASP A 9 -10.02 -25.75 -0.15
N ASP A 10 -11.07 -25.60 -0.96
CA ASP A 10 -11.02 -25.57 -2.42
C ASP A 10 -10.32 -24.33 -3.00
N LYS A 11 -10.09 -23.30 -2.18
CA LYS A 11 -9.36 -22.08 -2.54
C LYS A 11 -7.89 -22.11 -2.14
N ILE A 12 -7.47 -23.13 -1.39
CA ILE A 12 -6.08 -23.28 -0.95
C ILE A 12 -5.36 -24.14 -1.99
N GLY A 13 -4.30 -23.58 -2.57
CA GLY A 13 -3.43 -24.32 -3.50
C GLY A 13 -2.67 -25.47 -2.80
N PRO A 14 -1.88 -26.24 -3.56
CA PRO A 14 -1.07 -27.30 -2.97
C PRO A 14 -0.10 -26.75 -1.90
N VAL A 15 0.13 -27.53 -0.85
CA VAL A 15 1.06 -27.19 0.22
C VAL A 15 2.48 -27.10 -0.33
N THR A 16 3.10 -25.93 -0.21
CA THR A 16 4.47 -25.68 -0.67
C THR A 16 5.51 -25.92 0.41
N LEU A 17 5.12 -25.86 1.69
CA LEU A 17 5.98 -26.14 2.85
C LEU A 17 5.17 -26.79 3.96
N SER A 18 5.64 -27.92 4.47
CA SER A 18 5.13 -28.59 5.66
C SER A 18 6.30 -28.90 6.59
N ALA A 19 6.28 -28.34 7.81
CA ALA A 19 7.37 -28.47 8.76
C ALA A 19 6.85 -28.46 10.21
N THR A 20 7.52 -29.22 11.09
CA THR A 20 7.30 -29.18 12.54
C THR A 20 8.37 -28.30 13.18
N LEU A 21 7.99 -27.12 13.66
CA LEU A 21 8.90 -26.20 14.32
C LEU A 21 9.24 -26.65 15.75
N LYS A 22 10.52 -26.53 16.12
CA LYS A 22 11.06 -26.80 17.46
C LYS A 22 11.55 -25.52 18.12
N THR A 23 11.82 -25.59 19.42
CA THR A 23 12.41 -24.47 20.17
C THR A 23 13.74 -24.04 19.53
N GLY A 24 13.85 -22.76 19.18
CA GLY A 24 15.02 -22.18 18.51
C GLY A 24 14.87 -22.05 17.00
N ASP A 25 13.90 -22.71 16.37
CA ASP A 25 13.69 -22.59 14.93
C ASP A 25 13.12 -21.21 14.56
N THR A 26 13.48 -20.73 13.37
CA THR A 26 12.93 -19.50 12.78
C THR A 26 12.31 -19.81 11.42
N LEU A 27 11.07 -19.37 11.22
CA LEU A 27 10.37 -19.47 9.94
C LEU A 27 10.07 -18.08 9.39
N TYR A 28 10.61 -17.78 8.21
CA TYR A 28 10.24 -16.58 7.46
C TYR A 28 9.05 -16.88 6.55
N ILE A 29 7.99 -16.07 6.67
CA ILE A 29 6.78 -16.19 5.84
C ILE A 29 6.62 -14.89 5.05
N PRO A 30 6.80 -14.90 3.72
CA PRO A 30 6.60 -13.71 2.90
C PRO A 30 5.13 -13.24 2.95
N ARG A 31 4.92 -11.93 2.81
CA ARG A 31 3.57 -11.37 2.69
C ARG A 31 2.80 -12.05 1.56
N GLY A 32 1.57 -12.48 1.85
CA GLY A 32 0.68 -13.13 0.87
C GLY A 32 0.69 -14.66 0.94
N PHE A 33 1.58 -15.27 1.71
CA PHE A 33 1.57 -16.71 1.92
C PHE A 33 0.47 -17.10 2.91
N VAL A 34 -0.50 -17.88 2.40
CA VAL A 34 -1.48 -18.56 3.24
C VAL A 34 -0.74 -19.61 4.06
N HIS A 35 -0.94 -19.62 5.37
CA HIS A 35 -0.31 -20.56 6.27
C HIS A 35 -1.28 -20.93 7.39
N GLU A 36 -1.13 -22.14 7.89
CA GLU A 36 -1.81 -22.66 9.07
C GLU A 36 -0.80 -23.34 9.99
N ALA A 37 -1.10 -23.37 11.28
CA ALA A 37 -0.29 -24.04 12.27
C ALA A 37 -1.19 -24.75 13.29
N LYS A 38 -0.76 -25.94 13.71
CA LYS A 38 -1.45 -26.73 14.73
C LYS A 38 -0.44 -27.29 15.73
N ALA A 39 -0.68 -27.07 17.02
CA ALA A 39 0.06 -27.75 18.07
C ALA A 39 -0.30 -29.25 18.07
N GLN A 40 0.71 -30.10 18.25
CA GLN A 40 0.52 -31.55 18.31
C GLN A 40 0.32 -32.01 19.76
N VAL A 41 1.28 -32.75 20.31
CA VAL A 41 1.18 -33.38 21.64
C VAL A 41 1.36 -32.37 22.78
N HIS A 42 2.21 -31.36 22.57
CA HIS A 42 2.54 -30.36 23.58
C HIS A 42 2.00 -28.98 23.20
N GLY A 43 1.84 -28.12 24.21
CA GLY A 43 1.59 -26.70 23.97
C GLY A 43 2.71 -26.07 23.14
N SER A 44 2.35 -25.12 22.28
CA SER A 44 3.29 -24.39 21.42
C SER A 44 3.16 -22.90 21.67
N LEU A 45 4.30 -22.22 21.85
CA LEU A 45 4.40 -20.77 21.98
C LEU A 45 5.46 -20.27 20.98
N HIS A 46 5.11 -19.23 20.22
CA HIS A 46 6.03 -18.58 19.30
C HIS A 46 5.79 -17.07 19.30
N ILE A 47 6.79 -16.32 18.84
CA ILE A 47 6.71 -14.87 18.66
C ILE A 47 6.76 -14.59 17.16
N THR A 48 5.77 -13.88 16.65
CA THR A 48 5.77 -13.39 15.27
C THR A 48 6.27 -11.96 15.21
N ILE A 49 7.34 -11.73 14.46
CA ILE A 49 7.83 -10.39 14.14
C ILE A 49 7.29 -10.01 12.77
N ALA A 50 6.30 -9.12 12.73
CA ALA A 50 5.70 -8.66 11.47
C ALA A 50 6.35 -7.35 11.01
N ILE A 51 6.95 -7.38 9.82
CA ILE A 51 7.41 -6.16 9.13
C ILE A 51 6.24 -5.65 8.26
N PRO A 52 5.76 -4.40 8.43
CA PRO A 52 4.58 -3.89 7.72
C PRO A 52 4.91 -3.47 6.28
N THR A 53 5.45 -4.39 5.48
CA THR A 53 5.88 -4.16 4.10
C THR A 53 4.77 -3.63 3.19
N GLN A 54 3.50 -3.90 3.53
CA GLN A 54 2.34 -3.36 2.81
C GLN A 54 2.21 -1.83 2.91
N ASP A 55 2.62 -1.23 4.02
CA ASP A 55 2.53 0.22 4.24
C ASP A 55 3.70 0.96 3.57
N PHE A 56 4.70 0.20 3.12
CA PHE A 56 5.99 0.67 2.63
C PHE A 56 6.30 0.20 1.20
N THR A 57 5.27 -0.15 0.42
CA THR A 57 5.47 -0.48 -1.00
C THR A 57 5.83 0.77 -1.81
N TRP A 58 6.63 0.60 -2.87
CA TRP A 58 6.93 1.68 -3.81
C TRP A 58 5.67 2.33 -4.38
N SER A 59 4.66 1.53 -4.73
CA SER A 59 3.37 2.03 -5.20
C SER A 59 2.69 2.91 -4.15
N GLY A 60 2.66 2.46 -2.89
CA GLY A 60 2.06 3.19 -1.80
C GLY A 60 2.78 4.51 -1.54
N VAL A 61 4.11 4.51 -1.48
CA VAL A 61 4.92 5.71 -1.25
C VAL A 61 4.76 6.69 -2.42
N MET A 62 4.89 6.22 -3.66
CA MET A 62 4.74 7.04 -4.87
C MET A 62 3.36 7.69 -4.97
N MET A 63 2.29 6.98 -4.63
CA MET A 63 0.93 7.55 -4.60
C MET A 63 0.81 8.72 -3.60
N ASP A 64 1.46 8.62 -2.44
CA ASP A 64 1.46 9.70 -1.46
C ASP A 64 2.35 10.86 -1.90
N THR A 65 3.51 10.58 -2.51
CA THR A 65 4.38 11.61 -3.09
C THR A 65 3.64 12.41 -4.16
N MET A 66 2.99 11.72 -5.11
CA MET A 66 2.13 12.34 -6.12
C MET A 66 1.04 13.19 -5.45
N ARG A 67 0.32 12.64 -4.47
CA ARG A 67 -0.74 13.37 -3.74
C ARG A 67 -0.22 14.64 -3.06
N GLN A 68 0.97 14.61 -2.48
CA GLN A 68 1.57 15.78 -1.85
C GLN A 68 1.96 16.85 -2.87
N LYS A 69 2.61 16.45 -3.98
CA LYS A 69 2.99 17.37 -5.07
C LYS A 69 1.77 18.03 -5.68
N LEU A 70 0.73 17.26 -6.00
CA LEU A 70 -0.51 17.75 -6.61
C LEU A 70 -1.27 18.79 -5.75
N ARG A 71 -1.00 18.85 -4.45
CA ARG A 71 -1.59 19.85 -3.54
C ARG A 71 -0.88 21.20 -3.57
N GLY A 72 0.34 21.27 -4.12
CA GLY A 72 1.11 22.50 -4.22
C GLY A 72 0.50 23.52 -5.19
N GLU A 73 0.78 24.80 -4.96
CA GLU A 73 0.21 25.90 -5.77
C GLU A 73 0.57 25.80 -7.26
N LYS A 74 1.79 25.33 -7.58
CA LYS A 74 2.26 25.06 -8.95
C LYS A 74 1.30 24.14 -9.73
N TYR A 75 0.59 23.26 -9.02
CA TYR A 75 -0.29 22.24 -9.59
C TYR A 75 -1.78 22.53 -9.38
N ASN A 76 -2.17 23.78 -9.16
CA ASN A 76 -3.55 24.16 -8.82
C ASN A 76 -4.62 23.63 -9.81
N LYS A 77 -4.28 23.37 -11.08
CA LYS A 77 -5.19 22.72 -12.05
C LYS A 77 -5.70 21.37 -11.55
N TRP A 78 -4.87 20.59 -10.86
CA TRP A 78 -5.22 19.28 -10.29
C TRP A 78 -6.15 19.35 -9.08
N ARG A 79 -6.36 20.54 -8.50
CA ARG A 79 -7.31 20.76 -7.41
C ARG A 79 -8.70 21.16 -7.90
N ARG A 80 -8.88 21.35 -9.22
CA ARG A 80 -10.18 21.67 -9.82
C ARG A 80 -11.07 20.42 -9.81
N CYS A 81 -12.38 20.63 -9.80
CA CYS A 81 -13.35 19.54 -9.95
C CYS A 81 -13.15 18.84 -11.31
N VAL A 82 -13.38 17.53 -11.33
CA VAL A 82 -13.46 16.78 -12.58
C VAL A 82 -14.63 17.34 -13.41
N PRO A 83 -14.44 17.66 -14.69
CA PRO A 83 -15.50 18.18 -15.55
C PRO A 83 -16.72 17.27 -15.60
N LEU A 84 -17.91 17.84 -15.45
CA LEU A 84 -19.18 17.10 -15.49
C LEU A 84 -19.46 16.47 -16.88
N GLY A 85 -18.85 17.00 -17.95
CA GLY A 85 -18.94 16.44 -19.29
C GLY A 85 -18.42 15.00 -19.37
N LEU A 86 -17.43 14.63 -18.54
CA LEU A 86 -16.83 13.29 -18.52
C LEU A 86 -17.72 12.23 -17.85
N LEU A 87 -18.89 12.61 -17.32
CA LEU A 87 -19.88 11.64 -16.85
C LEU A 87 -20.44 10.85 -18.04
N PRO A 88 -20.92 9.60 -17.83
CA PRO A 88 -21.48 8.78 -18.91
C PRO A 88 -22.58 9.46 -19.75
N ASN A 89 -23.33 10.38 -19.14
CA ASN A 89 -24.39 11.18 -19.79
C ASN A 89 -24.10 12.69 -19.72
N GLY A 90 -22.85 13.09 -19.51
CA GLY A 90 -22.44 14.49 -19.42
C GLY A 90 -22.52 15.20 -20.76
N ARG A 91 -22.86 16.49 -20.75
CA ARG A 91 -22.68 17.34 -21.93
C ARG A 91 -21.22 17.79 -21.96
N ASN A 92 -20.49 17.29 -22.93
CA ASN A 92 -19.10 17.63 -23.15
C ASN A 92 -18.96 19.01 -23.79
N ASP A 93 -18.15 19.85 -23.18
CA ASP A 93 -17.68 21.14 -23.69
C ASP A 93 -16.44 20.99 -24.59
N LYS A 94 -15.75 19.84 -24.51
CA LYS A 94 -14.59 19.46 -25.34
C LYS A 94 -14.72 18.02 -25.83
N ASP A 95 -14.10 17.72 -26.97
CA ASP A 95 -13.97 16.35 -27.45
C ASP A 95 -12.96 15.53 -26.60
N TRP A 96 -12.99 14.20 -26.79
CA TRP A 96 -12.14 13.27 -26.06
C TRP A 96 -10.64 13.48 -26.33
N GLU A 97 -10.29 13.88 -27.56
CA GLU A 97 -8.91 14.11 -27.97
C GLU A 97 -8.31 15.31 -27.22
N SER A 98 -9.06 16.40 -27.11
CA SER A 98 -8.67 17.57 -26.32
C SER A 98 -8.49 17.24 -24.84
N TRP A 99 -9.41 16.46 -24.25
CA TRP A 99 -9.29 16.00 -22.86
C TRP A 99 -8.06 15.13 -22.65
N SER A 100 -7.81 14.19 -23.56
CA SER A 100 -6.67 13.27 -23.48
C SER A 100 -5.35 14.05 -23.53
N LYS A 101 -5.22 15.01 -24.45
CA LYS A 101 -4.04 15.88 -24.55
C LYS A 101 -3.81 16.72 -23.31
N GLU A 102 -4.86 17.37 -22.78
CA GLU A 102 -4.74 18.16 -21.54
C GLU A 102 -4.30 17.28 -20.36
N MET A 103 -4.84 16.07 -20.25
CA MET A 103 -4.45 15.13 -19.20
C MET A 103 -3.01 14.65 -19.35
N GLU A 104 -2.55 14.35 -20.57
CA GLU A 104 -1.16 13.97 -20.84
C GLU A 104 -0.18 15.09 -20.45
N GLU A 105 -0.49 16.33 -20.78
CA GLU A 105 0.30 17.50 -20.40
C GLU A 105 0.36 17.66 -18.87
N LEU A 106 -0.79 17.54 -18.21
CA LEU A 106 -0.89 17.61 -16.75
C LEU A 106 -0.08 16.49 -16.08
N ILE A 107 -0.22 15.25 -16.52
CA ILE A 107 0.51 14.10 -15.96
C ILE A 107 2.01 14.28 -16.17
N SER A 108 2.42 14.64 -17.39
CA SER A 108 3.83 14.86 -17.74
C SER A 108 4.45 15.99 -16.91
N SER A 109 3.69 17.05 -16.63
CA SER A 109 4.19 18.18 -15.83
C SER A 109 4.57 17.77 -14.42
N VAL A 110 3.79 16.90 -13.79
CA VAL A 110 4.03 16.45 -12.41
C VAL A 110 5.10 15.37 -12.38
N ALA A 111 5.04 14.43 -13.32
CA ALA A 111 5.99 13.31 -13.38
C ALA A 111 7.44 13.77 -13.54
N LYS A 112 7.69 14.83 -14.31
CA LYS A 112 9.04 15.42 -14.50
C LYS A 112 9.61 16.08 -13.25
N ASP A 113 8.74 16.43 -12.31
CA ASP A 113 9.05 17.22 -11.13
C ASP A 113 9.13 16.39 -9.85
N ILE A 114 8.81 15.09 -9.95
CA ILE A 114 9.00 14.13 -8.85
C ILE A 114 10.44 13.64 -8.90
N ALA A 115 11.19 13.96 -7.84
CA ALA A 115 12.54 13.47 -7.63
C ALA A 115 12.54 12.30 -6.62
N MET A 116 13.64 11.54 -6.59
CA MET A 116 13.79 10.43 -5.65
C MET A 116 13.77 10.92 -4.19
N GLU A 117 14.26 12.12 -3.95
CA GLU A 117 14.28 12.80 -2.66
C GLU A 117 12.87 12.97 -2.09
N ASP A 118 11.90 13.35 -2.94
CA ASP A 118 10.50 13.50 -2.53
C ASP A 118 9.90 12.15 -2.09
N VAL A 119 10.23 11.08 -2.81
CA VAL A 119 9.78 9.72 -2.50
C VAL A 119 10.36 9.26 -1.17
N LEU A 120 11.66 9.49 -0.96
CA LEU A 120 12.36 9.13 0.27
C LEU A 120 11.87 9.94 1.48
N GLU A 121 11.56 11.22 1.30
CA GLU A 121 10.98 12.06 2.36
C GLU A 121 9.62 11.51 2.82
N VAL A 122 8.73 11.19 1.88
CA VAL A 122 7.43 10.57 2.21
C VAL A 122 7.60 9.24 2.93
N PHE A 123 8.55 8.41 2.49
CA PHE A 123 8.86 7.14 3.14
C PHE A 123 9.35 7.32 4.58
N ARG A 124 10.31 8.23 4.82
CA ARG A 124 10.81 8.56 6.17
C ARG A 124 9.68 9.02 7.08
N ASN A 125 8.84 9.94 6.60
CA ASN A 125 7.70 10.46 7.35
C ASN A 125 6.69 9.37 7.71
N ARG A 126 6.49 8.36 6.84
CA ARG A 126 5.64 7.20 7.14
C ARG A 126 6.22 6.31 8.23
N ILE A 127 7.52 6.01 8.16
CA ILE A 127 8.21 5.22 9.20
C ILE A 127 8.12 5.94 10.55
N GLU A 128 8.40 7.24 10.58
CA GLU A 128 8.35 8.02 11.81
C GLU A 128 6.95 7.97 12.44
N LYS A 129 5.90 8.19 11.65
CA LYS A 129 4.51 8.06 12.12
C LYS A 129 4.19 6.66 12.63
N HIS A 130 4.69 5.62 11.98
CA HIS A 130 4.52 4.24 12.45
C HIS A 130 5.20 4.05 13.82
N ASN A 131 6.45 4.49 13.96
CA ASN A 131 7.22 4.39 15.20
C ASN A 131 6.59 5.19 16.36
N LEU A 132 6.03 6.36 16.07
CA LEU A 132 5.29 7.15 17.07
C LEU A 132 4.04 6.42 17.55
N ARG A 133 3.25 5.82 16.65
CA ARG A 133 2.07 5.04 17.00
C ARG A 133 2.40 3.81 17.85
N GLN A 134 3.47 3.08 17.50
CA GLN A 134 3.92 1.93 18.28
C GLN A 134 4.37 2.34 19.68
N ARG A 135 5.14 3.43 19.82
CA ARG A 135 5.54 3.98 21.12
C ARG A 135 4.36 4.41 21.97
N ALA A 136 3.37 5.08 21.37
CA ALA A 136 2.17 5.48 22.09
C ALA A 136 1.33 4.29 22.59
N ALA A 137 1.32 3.16 21.86
CA ALA A 137 0.58 1.96 22.25
C ALA A 137 1.17 1.20 23.45
N VAL A 138 2.43 1.47 23.80
CA VAL A 138 3.14 0.84 24.93
C VAL A 138 3.45 1.82 26.07
N ALA A 139 2.95 3.05 25.98
CA ALA A 139 3.10 4.03 27.06
C ALA A 139 2.18 3.66 28.25
N PRO A 140 2.68 3.78 29.50
CA PRO A 140 1.94 3.42 30.70
C PRO A 140 0.73 4.33 30.98
#